data_AF-A0A317ZMD4-F1
#
_entry.id   AF-A0A317ZMD4-F1
#
_cell.length_a   1.000
_cell.length_b   1.000
_cell.length_c   1.000
_cell.angle_alpha   90.00
_cell.angle_beta   90.00
_cell.angle_gamma   90.00
#
_symmetry.space_group_name_H-M   'P 1'
#
loop_
_entity.id
_entity.type
_entity.pdbx_description
1 polymer ?
#
loop_
_entity_poly.entity_id
_entity_poly.type
_entity_poly.pdbx_seq_one_letter_code
_entity_poly.pdbx_strand_id
1 'polypeptide(L)'
;MLTLLISTLVAIALFSTGASVFYIILAFIGAFFLVGFPVRKRMSKVQKELQVTMQAAQGRMQRKIKQFQNKPGGNVKQMQRQLEIDQKAMLQRALEFVDQLEPFRKWTLLTGRQIATMRFQFYYQLKEFKKADEILATCGFLRGPMMMDPMTAAMRMARCYQNDDLAGAEKVFKRRIRWTWGDRGTLLYGLMSWMYVQVGELDEARRILLKAKEKTGDDTFKKNWEHLSNDRVKKFSNAGLGDQWYSLYLEEPPTPKQQRIKQGHGRNPRGF
;
A
#
# COMPACT_ATOMS: atom_id res chain seq x y z
N MET A 1 -23.15 -10.53 -15.38
CA MET A 1 -23.09 -11.48 -16.52
C MET A 1 -23.14 -12.92 -16.05
N LEU A 2 -22.16 -13.43 -15.27
CA LEU A 2 -22.19 -14.83 -14.78
C LEU A 2 -23.36 -15.13 -13.81
N THR A 3 -23.67 -14.21 -12.90
CA THR A 3 -24.79 -14.35 -11.94
C THR A 3 -26.16 -14.28 -12.61
N LEU A 4 -26.29 -13.49 -13.67
CA LEU A 4 -27.50 -13.39 -14.48
C LEU A 4 -27.74 -14.69 -15.27
N LEU A 5 -26.69 -15.30 -15.82
CA LEU A 5 -26.74 -16.61 -16.46
C LEU A 5 -27.17 -17.71 -15.49
N ILE A 6 -26.65 -17.68 -14.25
CA ILE A 6 -27.03 -18.61 -13.18
C ILE A 6 -28.51 -18.46 -12.81
N SER A 7 -29.03 -17.24 -12.67
CA SER A 7 -30.45 -17.03 -12.38
C SER A 7 -31.37 -17.49 -13.52
N THR A 8 -30.99 -17.28 -14.78
CA THR A 8 -31.75 -17.81 -15.93
C THR A 8 -31.69 -19.34 -16.04
N LEU A 9 -30.55 -19.96 -15.77
CA LEU A 9 -30.41 -21.42 -15.80
C LEU A 9 -31.20 -22.08 -14.67
N VAL A 10 -31.24 -21.47 -13.49
CA VAL A 10 -32.08 -21.92 -12.35
C VAL A 10 -33.58 -21.72 -12.66
N ALA A 11 -33.95 -20.63 -13.34
CA ALA A 11 -35.34 -20.39 -13.76
C ALA A 11 -35.82 -21.41 -14.82
N ILE A 12 -34.95 -21.82 -15.75
CA ILE A 12 -35.24 -22.87 -16.75
C ILE A 12 -35.32 -24.25 -16.08
N ALA A 13 -34.51 -24.49 -15.04
CA ALA A 13 -34.50 -25.75 -14.30
C ALA A 13 -35.78 -26.00 -13.47
N LEU A 14 -36.48 -24.95 -13.04
CA LEU A 14 -37.75 -25.04 -12.31
C LEU A 14 -38.90 -25.67 -13.12
N PHE A 15 -38.77 -25.81 -14.45
CA PHE A 15 -39.75 -26.44 -15.33
C PHE A 15 -39.43 -27.90 -15.70
N SER A 16 -38.37 -28.51 -15.16
CA SER A 16 -37.91 -29.86 -15.54
C SER A 16 -37.85 -30.82 -14.35
N THR A 17 -37.92 -32.13 -14.60
CA THR A 17 -37.83 -33.17 -13.56
C THR A 17 -36.51 -33.10 -12.78
N GLY A 18 -36.50 -33.55 -11.52
CA GLY A 18 -35.33 -33.43 -10.63
C GLY A 18 -34.02 -34.03 -11.19
N ALA A 19 -34.12 -35.01 -12.09
CA ALA A 19 -32.97 -35.59 -12.80
C ALA A 19 -32.35 -34.63 -13.83
N SER A 20 -33.16 -33.91 -14.62
CA SER A 20 -32.64 -32.90 -15.57
C SER A 20 -31.98 -31.72 -14.85
N VAL A 21 -32.52 -31.30 -13.70
CA VAL A 21 -31.89 -30.27 -12.85
C VAL A 21 -30.51 -30.73 -12.36
N PHE A 22 -30.41 -31.99 -11.92
CA PHE A 22 -29.14 -32.57 -11.47
C PHE A 22 -28.09 -32.62 -12.59
N TYR A 23 -28.44 -33.09 -13.79
CA TYR A 23 -27.50 -33.14 -14.92
C TYR A 23 -27.08 -31.76 -15.43
N ILE A 24 -27.97 -30.75 -15.40
CA ILE A 24 -27.63 -29.37 -15.75
C ILE A 24 -26.64 -28.78 -14.74
N ILE A 25 -26.84 -29.02 -13.45
CA ILE A 25 -25.91 -28.57 -12.39
C ILE A 25 -24.56 -29.28 -12.53
N LEU A 26 -24.54 -30.59 -12.78
CA LEU A 26 -23.31 -31.37 -12.98
C LEU A 26 -22.54 -30.94 -14.24
N ALA A 27 -23.24 -30.71 -15.36
CA ALA A 27 -22.64 -30.22 -16.59
C ALA A 27 -22.07 -28.80 -16.42
N PHE A 28 -22.78 -27.94 -15.68
CA PHE A 28 -22.30 -26.60 -15.35
C PHE A 28 -21.08 -26.62 -14.42
N ILE A 29 -21.10 -27.43 -13.36
CA ILE A 29 -19.96 -27.62 -12.45
C ILE A 29 -18.77 -28.20 -13.23
N GLY A 30 -19.00 -29.22 -14.05
CA GLY A 30 -17.97 -29.82 -14.92
C GLY A 30 -17.34 -28.79 -15.86
N ALA A 31 -18.15 -28.01 -16.59
CA ALA A 31 -17.67 -26.95 -17.46
C ALA A 31 -16.94 -25.83 -16.68
N PHE A 32 -17.45 -25.46 -15.49
CA PHE A 32 -16.85 -24.47 -14.61
C PHE A 32 -15.46 -24.89 -14.12
N PHE A 33 -15.28 -26.16 -13.74
CA PHE A 33 -13.98 -26.69 -13.35
C PHE A 33 -13.05 -26.88 -14.55
N LEU A 34 -13.54 -27.39 -15.68
CA LEU A 34 -12.73 -27.61 -16.89
C LEU A 34 -12.17 -26.30 -17.46
N VAL A 35 -12.93 -25.21 -17.39
CA VAL A 35 -12.50 -23.90 -17.89
C VAL A 35 -11.81 -23.07 -16.79
N GLY A 36 -12.30 -23.14 -15.55
CA GLY A 36 -11.76 -22.38 -14.42
C GLY A 36 -10.41 -22.90 -13.91
N PHE A 37 -10.16 -24.21 -13.98
CA PHE A 37 -8.92 -24.81 -13.50
C PHE A 37 -7.68 -24.41 -14.32
N PRO A 38 -7.70 -24.43 -15.68
CA PRO A 38 -6.60 -23.92 -16.49
C PRO A 38 -6.33 -22.44 -16.25
N VAL A 39 -7.38 -21.62 -16.11
CA VAL A 39 -7.25 -20.18 -15.84
C VAL A 39 -6.60 -19.95 -14.48
N ARG A 40 -7.03 -20.66 -13.43
CA ARG A 40 -6.39 -20.61 -12.10
C ARG A 40 -4.94 -21.05 -12.15
N LYS A 41 -4.62 -22.12 -12.90
CA LYS A 41 -3.24 -22.62 -13.07
C LYS A 41 -2.35 -21.64 -13.82
N ARG A 42 -2.88 -20.95 -14.83
CA ARG A 42 -2.15 -19.88 -15.55
C ARG A 42 -1.93 -18.66 -14.65
N MET A 43 -2.97 -18.20 -13.96
CA MET A 43 -2.88 -17.09 -13.00
C MET A 43 -1.85 -17.39 -11.90
N SER A 44 -1.88 -18.58 -11.30
CA SER A 44 -0.93 -18.98 -10.25
C SER A 44 0.51 -19.06 -10.77
N LYS A 45 0.71 -19.46 -12.03
CA LYS A 45 2.02 -19.42 -12.69
C LYS A 45 2.56 -18.00 -12.78
N VAL A 46 1.77 -17.06 -13.29
CA VAL A 46 2.17 -15.63 -13.40
C VAL A 46 2.43 -15.02 -12.02
N GLN A 47 1.58 -15.32 -11.04
CA GLN A 47 1.78 -14.86 -9.66
C GLN A 47 3.06 -15.43 -9.04
N LYS A 48 3.38 -16.70 -9.30
CA LYS A 48 4.61 -17.33 -8.81
C LYS A 48 5.85 -16.73 -9.47
N GLU A 49 5.80 -16.45 -10.77
CA GLU A 49 6.88 -15.77 -11.49
C GLU A 49 7.12 -14.35 -10.94
N LEU A 50 6.06 -13.60 -10.67
CA LEU A 50 6.13 -12.31 -10.00
C LEU A 50 6.75 -12.44 -8.60
N GLN A 51 6.29 -13.39 -7.79
CA GLN A 51 6.81 -13.63 -6.44
C GLN A 51 8.30 -13.94 -6.44
N VAL A 52 8.76 -14.85 -7.32
CA VAL A 52 10.17 -15.21 -7.46
C VAL A 52 11.00 -14.00 -7.88
N THR A 53 10.51 -13.22 -8.85
CA THR A 53 11.20 -12.02 -9.34
C THR A 53 11.32 -10.95 -8.26
N MET A 54 10.24 -10.72 -7.50
CA MET A 54 10.24 -9.76 -6.38
C MET A 54 11.15 -10.23 -5.25
N GLN A 55 11.13 -11.51 -4.89
CA GLN A 55 12.04 -12.08 -3.87
C GLN A 55 13.51 -11.97 -4.29
N ALA A 56 13.83 -12.23 -5.56
CA ALA A 56 15.17 -12.06 -6.08
C ALA A 56 15.61 -10.58 -6.04
N ALA A 57 14.71 -9.64 -6.38
CA ALA A 57 14.97 -8.21 -6.28
C ALA A 57 15.19 -7.75 -4.83
N GLN A 58 14.31 -8.17 -3.91
CA GLN A 58 14.45 -7.90 -2.48
C GLN A 58 15.74 -8.50 -1.91
N GLY A 59 16.09 -9.73 -2.28
CA GLY A 59 17.33 -10.37 -1.86
C GLY A 59 18.58 -9.60 -2.32
N ARG A 60 18.57 -9.06 -3.54
CA ARG A 60 19.66 -8.19 -4.03
C ARG A 60 19.77 -6.90 -3.22
N MET A 61 18.65 -6.23 -2.95
CA MET A 61 18.63 -5.01 -2.13
C MET A 61 19.10 -5.28 -0.69
N GLN A 62 18.61 -6.36 -0.06
CA GLN A 62 19.03 -6.77 1.29
C GLN A 62 20.52 -7.10 1.37
N ARG A 63 21.09 -7.76 0.36
CA ARG A 63 22.53 -8.02 0.28
C ARG A 63 23.33 -6.71 0.19
N LYS A 64 22.89 -5.75 -0.61
CA LYS A 64 23.51 -4.41 -0.71
C LYS A 64 23.45 -3.67 0.64
N ILE A 65 22.32 -3.74 1.34
CA ILE A 65 22.17 -3.15 2.68
C ILE A 65 23.14 -3.79 3.68
N LYS A 66 23.18 -5.13 3.75
CA LYS A 66 24.10 -5.86 4.65
C LYS A 66 25.57 -5.58 4.35
N GLN A 67 25.95 -5.55 3.07
CA GLN A 67 27.32 -5.25 2.66
C GLN A 67 27.78 -3.86 3.14
N PHE A 68 26.85 -2.90 3.19
CA PHE A 68 27.13 -1.55 3.65
C PHE A 68 27.16 -1.42 5.16
N GLN A 69 26.24 -2.09 5.88
CA GLN A 69 26.31 -2.17 7.34
C GLN A 69 27.68 -2.69 7.81
N ASN A 70 28.27 -3.60 7.04
CA ASN A 70 29.59 -4.16 7.32
C ASN A 70 30.76 -3.30 6.79
N LYS A 71 30.52 -2.18 6.09
CA LYS A 71 31.56 -1.27 5.56
C LYS A 71 31.25 0.20 5.92
N PRO A 72 31.55 0.64 7.16
CA PRO A 72 31.13 1.94 7.71
C PRO A 72 31.81 3.19 7.11
N GLY A 73 32.45 3.11 5.94
CA GLY A 73 33.09 4.24 5.25
C GLY A 73 32.55 4.57 3.86
N GLY A 74 31.48 3.91 3.40
CA GLY A 74 30.93 4.10 2.06
C GLY A 74 30.11 5.39 1.86
N ASN A 75 30.03 5.88 0.62
CA ASN A 75 29.22 7.03 0.24
C ASN A 75 27.71 6.70 0.35
N VAL A 76 27.08 7.10 1.47
CA VAL A 76 25.65 6.89 1.77
C VAL A 76 24.73 7.38 0.65
N LYS A 77 25.03 8.52 0.01
CA LYS A 77 24.20 9.07 -1.07
C LYS A 77 24.21 8.20 -2.31
N GLN A 78 25.39 7.66 -2.67
CA GLN A 78 25.51 6.76 -3.81
C GLN A 78 24.76 5.45 -3.56
N MET A 79 24.76 4.96 -2.32
CA MET A 79 23.99 3.79 -1.91
C MET A 79 22.48 4.03 -2.01
N GLN A 80 21.98 5.14 -1.48
CA GLN A 80 20.57 5.52 -1.59
C GLN A 80 20.14 5.57 -3.06
N ARG A 81 20.92 6.24 -3.91
CA ARG A 81 20.66 6.30 -5.35
C ARG A 81 20.64 4.92 -6.00
N GLN A 82 21.56 4.03 -5.62
CA GLN A 82 21.58 2.67 -6.17
C GLN A 82 20.36 1.85 -5.72
N LEU A 83 19.91 2.01 -4.48
CA LEU A 83 18.71 1.35 -3.97
C LEU A 83 17.46 1.89 -4.66
N GLU A 84 17.37 3.20 -4.90
CA GLU A 84 16.28 3.82 -5.65
C GLU A 84 16.22 3.32 -7.10
N ILE A 85 17.37 3.18 -7.77
CA ILE A 85 17.45 2.61 -9.13
C ILE A 85 16.96 1.16 -9.14
N ASP A 86 17.44 0.34 -8.19
CA ASP A 86 17.04 -1.07 -8.08
C ASP A 86 15.52 -1.20 -7.79
N GLN A 87 15.00 -0.36 -6.89
CA GLN A 87 13.58 -0.31 -6.55
C GLN A 87 12.75 0.09 -7.77
N LYS A 88 13.16 1.14 -8.50
CA LYS A 88 12.48 1.58 -9.71
C LYS A 88 12.43 0.47 -10.77
N ALA A 89 13.56 -0.17 -11.03
CA ALA A 89 13.63 -1.27 -12.00
C ALA A 89 12.75 -2.46 -11.58
N MET A 90 12.70 -2.78 -10.28
CA MET A 90 11.80 -3.81 -9.75
C MET A 90 10.33 -3.45 -9.99
N LEU A 91 9.93 -2.21 -9.70
CA LEU A 91 8.55 -1.76 -9.86
C LEU A 91 8.11 -1.70 -11.33
N GLN A 92 9.01 -1.30 -12.23
CA GLN A 92 8.74 -1.34 -13.68
C GLN A 92 8.49 -2.76 -14.17
N ARG A 93 9.33 -3.73 -13.78
CA ARG A 93 9.08 -5.15 -14.09
C ARG A 93 7.78 -5.65 -13.47
N ALA A 94 7.47 -5.24 -12.25
CA ALA A 94 6.21 -5.60 -11.61
C ALA A 94 4.99 -5.07 -12.40
N LEU A 95 5.08 -3.86 -12.98
CA LEU A 95 4.03 -3.34 -13.86
C LEU A 95 3.88 -4.17 -15.15
N GLU A 96 4.97 -4.56 -15.79
CA GLU A 96 4.92 -5.47 -16.96
C GLU A 96 4.20 -6.80 -16.63
N PHE A 97 4.43 -7.35 -15.43
CA PHE A 97 3.70 -8.53 -14.96
C PHE A 97 2.22 -8.25 -14.74
N VAL A 98 1.86 -7.08 -14.20
CA VAL A 98 0.46 -6.70 -14.03
C VAL A 98 -0.25 -6.56 -15.38
N ASP A 99 0.47 -6.17 -16.44
CA ASP A 99 -0.08 -6.13 -17.81
C ASP A 99 -0.37 -7.54 -18.34
N GLN A 100 0.47 -8.52 -18.04
CA GLN A 100 0.20 -9.94 -18.34
C GLN A 100 -1.04 -10.48 -17.59
N LEU A 101 -1.46 -9.82 -16.52
CA LEU A 101 -2.66 -10.19 -15.78
C LEU A 101 -3.95 -9.61 -16.38
N GLU A 102 -3.87 -8.64 -17.31
CA GLU A 102 -5.05 -8.02 -17.93
C GLU A 102 -6.04 -8.98 -18.60
N PRO A 103 -5.61 -10.03 -19.32
CA PRO A 103 -6.53 -11.01 -19.91
C PRO A 103 -7.43 -11.66 -18.85
N PHE A 104 -6.95 -11.76 -17.60
CA PHE A 104 -7.69 -12.33 -16.49
C PHE A 104 -8.71 -11.38 -15.86
N ARG A 105 -8.69 -10.08 -16.21
CA ARG A 105 -9.62 -9.06 -15.68
C ARG A 105 -11.09 -9.45 -15.85
N LYS A 106 -11.43 -10.15 -16.93
CA LYS A 106 -12.81 -10.53 -17.28
C LYS A 106 -13.32 -11.74 -16.51
N TRP A 107 -12.43 -12.52 -15.88
CA TRP A 107 -12.77 -13.79 -15.24
C TRP A 107 -13.37 -13.63 -13.84
N THR A 108 -12.81 -12.73 -13.04
CA THR A 108 -13.36 -12.40 -11.72
C THR A 108 -13.40 -10.89 -11.54
N LEU A 109 -14.53 -10.38 -11.06
CA LEU A 109 -14.68 -8.98 -10.72
C LEU A 109 -13.60 -8.50 -9.73
N LEU A 110 -13.21 -9.36 -8.78
CA LEU A 110 -12.12 -9.07 -7.84
C LEU A 110 -10.75 -8.96 -8.51
N THR A 111 -10.48 -9.76 -9.55
CA THR A 111 -9.19 -9.74 -10.26
C THR A 111 -8.94 -8.38 -10.90
N GLY A 112 -9.95 -7.78 -11.53
CA GLY A 112 -9.81 -6.42 -12.07
C GLY A 112 -9.49 -5.38 -11.01
N ARG A 113 -10.09 -5.50 -9.82
CA ARG A 113 -9.82 -4.60 -8.70
C ARG A 113 -8.43 -4.84 -8.09
N GLN A 114 -7.95 -6.08 -8.05
CA GLN A 114 -6.59 -6.42 -7.63
C GLN A 114 -5.56 -5.83 -8.57
N ILE A 115 -5.76 -5.97 -9.90
CA ILE A 115 -4.91 -5.37 -10.93
C ILE A 115 -4.85 -3.85 -10.75
N ALA A 116 -6.00 -3.19 -10.57
CA ALA A 116 -6.06 -1.76 -10.31
C ALA A 116 -5.31 -1.35 -9.02
N THR A 117 -5.44 -2.14 -7.94
CA THR A 117 -4.68 -1.89 -6.69
C THR A 117 -3.18 -1.98 -6.91
N MET A 118 -2.70 -3.03 -7.58
CA MET A 118 -1.26 -3.22 -7.83
C MET A 118 -0.71 -2.07 -8.68
N ARG A 119 -1.39 -1.72 -9.79
CA ARG A 119 -0.98 -0.57 -10.62
C ARG A 119 -0.95 0.72 -9.82
N PHE A 120 -1.99 1.00 -9.04
CA PHE A 120 -2.06 2.19 -8.21
C PHE A 120 -0.87 2.26 -7.24
N GLN A 121 -0.61 1.19 -6.49
CA GLN A 121 0.51 1.13 -5.54
C GLN A 121 1.86 1.31 -6.24
N PHE A 122 2.08 0.63 -7.38
CA PHE A 122 3.35 0.71 -8.10
C PHE A 122 3.58 2.08 -8.73
N TYR A 123 2.58 2.68 -9.39
CA TYR A 123 2.70 4.04 -9.91
C TYR A 123 2.90 5.06 -8.79
N TYR A 124 2.24 4.88 -7.64
CA TYR A 124 2.48 5.73 -6.47
C TYR A 124 3.94 5.64 -5.99
N GLN A 125 4.46 4.42 -5.81
CA GLN A 125 5.86 4.20 -5.38
C GLN A 125 6.90 4.69 -6.41
N LEU A 126 6.55 4.65 -7.70
CA LEU A 126 7.35 5.25 -8.78
C LEU A 126 7.26 6.77 -8.84
N LYS A 127 6.41 7.39 -7.99
CA LYS A 127 6.07 8.82 -8.01
C LYS A 127 5.44 9.27 -9.34
N GLU A 128 4.87 8.34 -10.10
CA GLU A 128 4.10 8.59 -11.32
C GLU A 128 2.64 8.91 -10.96
N PHE A 129 2.46 9.98 -10.19
CA PHE A 129 1.19 10.30 -9.54
C PHE A 129 0.02 10.53 -10.49
N LYS A 130 0.28 11.10 -11.68
CA LYS A 130 -0.77 11.30 -12.70
C LYS A 130 -1.43 9.97 -13.10
N LYS A 131 -0.64 8.93 -13.35
CA LYS A 131 -1.16 7.59 -13.67
C LYS A 131 -1.86 6.95 -12.48
N ALA A 132 -1.36 7.17 -11.26
CA ALA A 132 -2.04 6.73 -10.06
C ALA A 132 -3.43 7.38 -9.92
N ASP A 133 -3.53 8.68 -10.22
CA ASP A 133 -4.78 9.43 -10.17
C ASP A 133 -5.75 9.02 -11.29
N GLU A 134 -5.27 8.74 -12.50
CA GLU A 134 -6.08 8.17 -13.60
C GLU A 134 -6.76 6.85 -13.19
N ILE A 135 -6.03 5.99 -12.46
CA ILE A 135 -6.58 4.73 -11.94
C ILE A 135 -7.65 5.01 -10.87
N LEU A 136 -7.44 6.02 -10.03
CA LEU A 136 -8.43 6.45 -9.04
C LEU A 136 -9.67 7.09 -9.70
N ALA A 137 -9.51 7.83 -10.80
CA ALA A 137 -10.61 8.43 -11.55
C ALA A 137 -11.46 7.38 -12.29
N THR A 138 -10.84 6.29 -12.75
CA THR A 138 -11.53 5.16 -13.42
C THR A 138 -12.42 4.33 -12.47
N CYS A 139 -12.57 4.75 -11.20
CA CYS A 139 -13.37 4.10 -10.16
C CYS A 139 -14.90 4.17 -10.41
N GLY A 140 -15.42 3.44 -11.41
CA GLY A 140 -16.83 3.04 -11.42
C GLY A 140 -17.14 1.97 -10.35
N PHE A 141 -18.43 1.69 -10.11
CA PHE A 141 -18.87 0.59 -9.22
C PHE A 141 -18.12 -0.69 -9.60
N LEU A 142 -17.34 -1.20 -8.64
CA LEU A 142 -16.52 -2.42 -8.76
C LEU A 142 -15.30 -2.38 -9.70
N ARG A 143 -14.87 -1.23 -10.25
CA ARG A 143 -13.69 -1.15 -11.14
C ARG A 143 -12.44 -0.50 -10.54
N GLY A 144 -12.60 0.25 -9.44
CA GLY A 144 -11.48 0.90 -8.74
C GLY A 144 -10.61 -0.02 -7.89
N PRO A 145 -9.42 0.44 -7.47
CA PRO A 145 -8.56 -0.29 -6.54
C PRO A 145 -9.29 -0.64 -5.24
N MET A 146 -8.97 -1.81 -4.71
CA MET A 146 -9.29 -2.20 -3.34
C MET A 146 -8.33 -1.51 -2.38
N MET A 147 -8.89 -0.83 -1.38
CA MET A 147 -8.13 -0.18 -0.29
C MET A 147 -8.37 -0.93 1.01
N MET A 148 -8.19 -2.24 1.00
CA MET A 148 -8.39 -3.06 2.20
C MET A 148 -7.26 -2.84 3.21
N ASP A 149 -6.07 -2.59 2.69
CA ASP A 149 -4.87 -2.31 3.45
C ASP A 149 -4.79 -0.81 3.84
N PRO A 150 -4.41 -0.48 5.10
CA PRO A 150 -4.29 0.90 5.57
C PRO A 150 -3.30 1.76 4.77
N MET A 151 -2.18 1.20 4.31
CA MET A 151 -1.20 1.95 3.52
C MET A 151 -1.79 2.39 2.18
N THR A 152 -2.51 1.49 1.50
CA THR A 152 -3.17 1.82 0.23
C THR A 152 -4.26 2.89 0.41
N ALA A 153 -4.98 2.86 1.52
CA ALA A 153 -5.94 3.90 1.87
C ALA A 153 -5.25 5.24 2.15
N ALA A 154 -4.13 5.22 2.87
CA ALA A 154 -3.32 6.39 3.17
C ALA A 154 -2.74 7.02 1.90
N MET A 155 -2.22 6.23 0.96
CA MET A 155 -1.77 6.70 -0.36
C MET A 155 -2.88 7.45 -1.10
N ARG A 156 -4.11 6.91 -1.13
CA ARG A 156 -5.23 7.62 -1.74
C ARG A 156 -5.57 8.92 -1.00
N MET A 157 -5.59 8.91 0.33
CA MET A 157 -5.82 10.12 1.11
C MET A 157 -4.79 11.19 0.75
N ALA A 158 -3.50 10.82 0.70
CA ALA A 158 -2.42 11.71 0.30
C ALA A 158 -2.64 12.29 -1.10
N ARG A 159 -3.10 11.46 -2.07
CA ARG A 159 -3.46 11.95 -3.41
C ARG A 159 -4.64 12.92 -3.40
N CYS A 160 -5.70 12.64 -2.64
CA CYS A 160 -6.82 13.56 -2.47
C CYS A 160 -6.34 14.91 -1.93
N TYR A 161 -5.53 14.91 -0.87
CA TYR A 161 -4.98 16.13 -0.29
C TYR A 161 -4.07 16.90 -1.25
N GLN A 162 -3.18 16.23 -1.98
CA GLN A 162 -2.30 16.86 -2.98
C GLN A 162 -3.05 17.41 -4.20
N ASN A 163 -4.30 17.00 -4.39
CA ASN A 163 -5.20 17.49 -5.43
C ASN A 163 -6.29 18.43 -4.84
N ASP A 164 -6.03 19.04 -3.68
CA ASP A 164 -6.90 19.98 -2.97
C ASP A 164 -8.30 19.44 -2.59
N ASP A 165 -8.45 18.11 -2.53
CA ASP A 165 -9.70 17.40 -2.18
C ASP A 165 -9.63 16.85 -0.74
N LEU A 166 -9.65 17.75 0.25
CA LEU A 166 -9.66 17.35 1.67
C LEU A 166 -10.91 16.50 2.01
N ALA A 167 -12.07 16.86 1.46
CA ALA A 167 -13.32 16.13 1.67
C ALA A 167 -13.25 14.68 1.16
N GLY A 168 -12.58 14.45 0.02
CA GLY A 168 -12.28 13.12 -0.49
C GLY A 168 -11.38 12.31 0.42
N ALA A 169 -10.34 12.94 0.99
CA ALA A 169 -9.46 12.30 1.97
C ALA A 169 -10.25 11.89 3.23
N GLU A 170 -11.11 12.77 3.77
CA GLU A 170 -11.99 12.46 4.90
C GLU A 170 -12.93 11.29 4.62
N LYS A 171 -13.53 11.26 3.43
CA LYS A 171 -14.44 10.20 3.02
C LYS A 171 -13.73 8.84 2.99
N VAL A 172 -12.49 8.80 2.52
CA VAL A 172 -11.66 7.59 2.54
C VAL A 172 -11.35 7.21 3.98
N PHE A 173 -10.90 8.15 4.80
CA PHE A 173 -10.62 7.95 6.23
C PHE A 173 -11.83 7.36 6.96
N LYS A 174 -12.98 8.04 6.96
CA LYS A 174 -14.22 7.62 7.63
C LYS A 174 -14.68 6.22 7.18
N ARG A 175 -14.53 5.92 5.88
CA ARG A 175 -14.89 4.60 5.34
C ARG A 175 -13.95 3.50 5.84
N ARG A 176 -12.65 3.77 5.92
CA ARG A 176 -11.62 2.76 6.21
C ARG A 176 -11.36 2.56 7.68
N ILE A 177 -11.40 3.63 8.47
CA ILE A 177 -11.12 3.56 9.90
C ILE A 177 -12.04 2.62 10.65
N ARG A 178 -13.30 2.45 10.19
CA ARG A 178 -14.27 1.50 10.74
C ARG A 178 -13.81 0.04 10.68
N TRP A 179 -12.96 -0.30 9.70
CA TRP A 179 -12.47 -1.65 9.45
C TRP A 179 -11.01 -1.87 9.89
N THR A 180 -10.34 -0.82 10.39
CA THR A 180 -8.96 -0.89 10.86
C THR A 180 -8.92 -0.71 12.36
N TRP A 181 -8.65 -1.79 13.08
CA TRP A 181 -8.58 -1.79 14.54
C TRP A 181 -7.13 -1.83 15.04
N GLY A 182 -6.89 -1.20 16.20
CA GLY A 182 -5.58 -1.09 16.84
C GLY A 182 -4.57 -0.37 15.95
N ASP A 183 -3.33 -0.83 16.00
CA ASP A 183 -2.16 -0.25 15.33
C ASP A 183 -2.32 -0.11 13.80
N ARG A 184 -3.18 -0.92 13.18
CA ARG A 184 -3.47 -0.81 11.74
C ARG A 184 -4.12 0.52 11.37
N GLY A 185 -4.76 1.20 12.32
CA GLY A 185 -5.36 2.53 12.13
C GLY A 185 -4.36 3.67 12.30
N THR A 186 -3.18 3.42 12.87
CA THR A 186 -2.20 4.45 13.25
C THR A 186 -1.85 5.35 12.07
N LEU A 187 -1.46 4.78 10.93
CA LEU A 187 -1.11 5.59 9.75
C LEU A 187 -2.27 6.48 9.27
N LEU A 188 -3.51 5.97 9.32
CA LEU A 188 -4.69 6.72 8.87
C LEU A 188 -5.02 7.88 9.82
N TYR A 189 -4.93 7.66 11.13
CA TYR A 189 -5.10 8.71 12.13
C TYR A 189 -4.00 9.77 12.05
N GLY A 190 -2.75 9.33 11.92
CA GLY A 190 -1.60 10.23 11.76
C GLY A 190 -1.74 11.10 10.52
N LEU A 191 -2.10 10.50 9.39
CA LEU A 191 -2.29 11.25 8.14
C LEU A 191 -3.45 12.25 8.23
N MET A 192 -4.61 11.84 8.76
CA MET A 192 -5.76 12.73 8.86
C MET A 192 -5.49 13.92 9.80
N SER A 193 -4.88 13.66 10.96
CA SER A 193 -4.51 14.74 11.89
C SER A 193 -3.48 15.70 11.29
N TRP A 194 -2.51 15.18 10.53
CA TRP A 194 -1.54 16.02 9.82
C TRP A 194 -2.20 16.90 8.76
N MET A 195 -3.11 16.36 7.95
CA MET A 195 -3.84 17.15 6.94
C MET A 195 -4.60 18.31 7.57
N TYR A 196 -5.29 18.08 8.69
CA TYR A 196 -5.97 19.15 9.41
C TYR A 196 -5.02 20.23 9.93
N VAL A 197 -3.83 19.85 10.43
CA VAL A 197 -2.81 20.82 10.85
C VAL A 197 -2.33 21.67 9.67
N GLN A 198 -2.12 21.07 8.50
CA GLN A 198 -1.66 21.81 7.32
C GLN A 198 -2.70 22.81 6.78
N VAL A 199 -3.99 22.47 6.88
CA VAL A 199 -5.10 23.35 6.47
C VAL A 199 -5.46 24.38 7.55
N GLY A 200 -4.87 24.27 8.74
CA GLY A 200 -5.11 25.19 9.87
C GLY A 200 -6.33 24.83 10.73
N GLU A 201 -6.95 23.68 10.50
CA GLU A 201 -8.08 23.17 11.29
C GLU A 201 -7.59 22.47 12.58
N LEU A 202 -6.99 23.25 13.48
CA LEU A 202 -6.35 22.73 14.69
C LEU A 202 -7.32 22.03 15.64
N ASP A 203 -8.57 22.48 15.71
CA ASP A 203 -9.61 21.85 16.53
C ASP A 203 -9.95 20.43 16.06
N GLU A 204 -10.09 20.23 14.76
CA GLU A 204 -10.33 18.90 14.18
C GLU A 204 -9.11 18.00 14.32
N ALA A 205 -7.90 18.56 14.15
CA ALA A 205 -6.67 17.84 14.41
C ALA A 205 -6.62 17.32 15.87
N ARG A 206 -6.94 18.18 16.86
CA ARG A 206 -7.02 17.79 18.28
C ARG A 206 -8.07 16.72 18.54
N ARG A 207 -9.26 16.84 17.95
CA ARG A 207 -10.34 15.84 18.08
C ARG A 207 -9.94 14.48 17.52
N ILE A 208 -9.28 14.46 16.36
CA ILE A 208 -8.79 13.22 15.74
C ILE A 208 -7.69 12.59 16.60
N LEU A 209 -6.72 13.36 17.07
CA LEU A 209 -5.63 12.86 17.90
C LEU A 209 -6.11 12.30 19.24
N LEU A 210 -7.14 12.92 19.84
CA LEU A 210 -7.78 12.42 21.06
C LEU A 210 -8.36 11.01 20.84
N LYS A 211 -9.05 10.79 19.72
CA LYS A 211 -9.54 9.46 19.34
C LYS A 211 -8.40 8.50 19.01
N ALA A 212 -7.36 8.99 18.34
CA ALA A 212 -6.22 8.18 17.91
C ALA A 212 -5.47 7.59 19.10
N LYS A 213 -5.15 8.38 20.13
CA LYS A 213 -4.45 7.90 21.32
C LYS A 213 -5.22 6.81 22.07
N GLU A 214 -6.55 6.89 22.11
CA GLU A 214 -7.42 5.89 22.74
C GLU A 214 -7.51 4.59 21.92
N LYS A 215 -7.54 4.72 20.58
CA LYS A 215 -7.76 3.57 19.68
C LYS A 215 -6.50 2.82 19.30
N THR A 216 -5.35 3.48 19.30
CA THR A 216 -4.07 2.93 18.82
C THR A 216 -3.03 2.77 19.93
N GLY A 217 -3.10 3.57 20.99
CA GLY A 217 -2.09 3.56 22.05
C GLY A 217 -0.73 4.16 21.66
N ASP A 218 -0.55 4.65 20.43
CA ASP A 218 0.72 5.19 19.94
C ASP A 218 1.11 6.50 20.65
N ASP A 219 2.33 6.55 21.18
CA ASP A 219 2.84 7.70 21.94
C ASP A 219 3.05 8.95 21.08
N THR A 220 3.21 8.80 19.76
CA THR A 220 3.29 9.93 18.81
C THR A 220 2.03 10.77 18.89
N PHE A 221 0.85 10.14 19.00
CA PHE A 221 -0.42 10.88 19.08
C PHE A 221 -0.61 11.57 20.41
N LYS A 222 -0.14 10.99 21.52
CA LYS A 222 -0.17 11.65 22.84
C LYS A 222 0.66 12.93 22.80
N LYS A 223 1.90 12.85 22.31
CA LYS A 223 2.81 13.99 22.17
C LYS A 223 2.26 15.06 21.23
N ASN A 224 1.76 14.65 20.06
CA ASN A 224 1.18 15.58 19.09
C ASN A 224 -0.06 16.28 19.64
N TRP A 225 -0.93 15.55 20.35
CA TRP A 225 -2.09 16.15 21.01
C TRP A 225 -1.68 17.19 22.05
N GLU A 226 -0.71 16.87 22.91
CA GLU A 226 -0.17 17.81 23.90
C GLU A 226 0.48 19.04 23.24
N HIS A 227 1.15 18.88 22.09
CA HIS A 227 1.70 20.01 21.35
C HIS A 227 0.59 20.92 20.83
N LEU A 228 -0.45 20.37 20.21
CA LEU A 228 -1.56 21.15 19.68
C LEU A 228 -2.45 21.78 20.77
N SER A 229 -2.59 21.14 21.93
CA SER A 229 -3.34 21.70 23.06
C SER A 229 -2.62 22.85 23.77
N ASN A 230 -1.30 22.97 23.58
CA ASN A 230 -0.47 24.04 24.14
C ASN A 230 -0.06 25.08 23.06
N ASP A 231 -0.77 25.12 21.93
CA ASP A 231 -0.49 25.99 20.78
C ASP A 231 0.94 25.88 20.20
N ARG A 232 1.61 24.75 20.44
CA ARG A 232 2.96 24.44 19.93
C ARG A 232 2.87 23.73 18.58
N VAL A 233 2.16 24.33 17.62
CA VAL A 233 1.92 23.75 16.28
C VAL A 233 3.23 23.38 15.58
N LYS A 234 4.28 24.20 15.72
CA LYS A 234 5.61 23.94 15.15
C LYS A 234 6.30 22.66 15.65
N LYS A 235 5.84 22.08 16.76
CA LYS A 235 6.38 20.83 17.32
C LYS A 235 5.60 19.59 16.88
N PHE A 236 4.47 19.76 16.20
CA PHE A 236 3.70 18.65 15.66
C PHE A 236 4.55 17.88 14.63
N SER A 237 4.68 16.57 14.80
CA SER A 237 5.42 15.73 13.85
C SER A 237 4.96 14.28 13.90
N ASN A 238 4.77 13.68 12.72
CA ASN A 238 4.49 12.27 12.57
C ASN A 238 5.75 11.43 12.34
N ALA A 239 6.95 11.99 12.56
CA ALA A 239 8.22 11.28 12.38
C ALA A 239 8.31 9.98 13.19
N GLY A 240 7.60 9.88 14.32
CA GLY A 240 7.51 8.67 15.15
C GLY A 240 6.86 7.47 14.44
N LEU A 241 6.08 7.71 13.39
CA LEU A 241 5.46 6.66 12.57
C LEU A 241 6.44 5.99 11.59
N GLY A 242 7.66 6.52 11.47
CA GLY A 242 8.76 5.93 10.72
C GLY A 242 8.54 5.84 9.21
N ASP A 243 9.08 4.79 8.59
CA ASP A 243 9.13 4.65 7.13
C ASP A 243 7.75 4.65 6.46
N GLN A 244 6.71 4.16 7.15
CA GLN A 244 5.34 4.18 6.62
C GLN A 244 4.85 5.60 6.38
N TRP A 245 5.19 6.55 7.25
CA TRP A 245 4.84 7.96 7.08
C TRP A 245 5.57 8.57 5.88
N TYR A 246 6.89 8.37 5.81
CA TYR A 246 7.69 8.93 4.71
C TYR A 246 7.39 8.27 3.35
N SER A 247 6.86 7.05 3.34
CA SER A 247 6.41 6.40 2.10
C SER A 247 5.22 7.07 1.43
N LEU A 248 4.54 8.00 2.13
CA LEU A 248 3.48 8.82 1.56
C LEU A 248 4.01 9.99 0.73
N TYR A 249 5.30 10.31 0.80
CA TYR A 249 5.93 11.41 0.06
C TYR A 249 5.32 12.79 0.35
N LEU A 250 4.75 12.98 1.54
CA LEU A 250 4.25 14.26 2.03
C LEU A 250 5.33 15.04 2.79
N GLU A 251 6.27 14.32 3.41
CA GLU A 251 7.41 14.87 4.12
C GLU A 251 8.67 14.05 3.78
N GLU A 252 9.84 14.68 3.89
CA GLU A 252 11.12 14.01 3.71
C GLU A 252 11.67 13.46 5.04
N PRO A 253 12.25 12.25 5.04
CA PRO A 253 12.87 11.71 6.24
C PRO A 253 14.09 12.54 6.67
N PRO A 254 14.35 12.68 7.98
CA PRO A 254 15.53 13.38 8.46
C PRO A 254 16.80 12.70 7.93
N THR A 255 17.74 13.49 7.42
CA THR A 255 19.00 12.97 6.89
C THR A 255 19.74 12.19 7.99
N PRO A 256 20.14 10.92 7.75
CA PRO A 256 20.90 10.15 8.72
C PRO A 256 22.18 10.89 9.06
N LYS A 257 22.35 11.30 10.33
CA LYS A 257 23.60 11.92 10.78
C LYS A 257 24.69 10.85 10.71
N GLN A 258 25.69 11.06 9.84
CA GLN A 258 26.87 10.20 9.81
C GLN A 258 27.54 10.25 11.19
N GLN A 259 27.52 9.12 11.90
CA GLN A 259 28.26 8.98 13.14
C GLN A 259 29.74 8.99 12.78
N ARG A 260 30.41 10.14 12.96
CA ARG A 260 31.87 10.22 12.89
C ARG A 260 32.42 9.28 13.96
N ILE A 261 32.95 8.14 13.55
CA ILE A 261 33.79 7.30 14.41
C ILE A 261 34.98 8.19 14.78
N LYS A 262 35.02 8.69 16.02
CA LYS A 262 36.24 9.26 16.59
C LYS A 262 37.26 8.13 16.59
N GLN A 263 38.19 8.13 15.62
CA GLN A 263 39.37 7.28 15.69
C GLN A 263 40.08 7.62 16.99
N GLY A 264 39.99 6.71 17.96
CA GLY A 264 40.74 6.80 19.21
C GLY A 264 42.21 6.87 18.84
N HIS A 265 42.86 7.94 19.30
CA HIS A 265 44.28 8.18 19.16
C HIS A 265 45.03 7.01 19.81
N GLY A 266 45.48 6.06 19.00
CA GLY A 266 46.29 4.93 19.45
C GLY A 266 47.60 5.46 20.02
N ARG A 267 47.69 5.52 21.34
CA ARG A 267 48.96 5.64 22.05
C ARG A 267 49.82 4.45 21.64
N ASN A 268 50.85 4.70 20.84
CA ASN A 268 51.98 3.79 20.67
C ASN A 268 52.57 3.49 22.05
N PRO A 269 52.57 2.24 22.54
CA PRO A 269 53.52 1.87 23.56
C PRO A 269 54.87 1.67 22.87
N ARG A 270 55.75 2.65 22.99
CA ARG A 270 57.20 2.38 22.92
C ARG A 270 57.53 1.49 24.12
N GLY A 271 58.19 0.37 23.89
CA GLY A 271 58.70 -0.45 24.98
C GLY A 271 59.42 -1.70 24.50
N PHE A 272 60.75 -1.53 24.39
CA PHE A 272 61.84 -2.53 24.49
C PHE A 272 61.93 -3.66 23.47
#